data_AF-A0A349UJB1-F1
#
_entry.id   AF-A0A349UJB1-F1
#
_cell.length_a   1.000
_cell.length_b   1.000
_cell.length_c   1.000
_cell.angle_alpha   90.00
_cell.angle_beta   90.00
_cell.angle_gamma   90.00
#
_symmetry.space_group_name_H-M   'P 1'
#
loop_
_entity.id
_entity.type
_entity.pdbx_description
1 polymer ?
#
loop_
_entity_poly.entity_id
_entity_poly.type
_entity_poly.pdbx_seq_one_letter_code
_entity_poly.pdbx_strand_id
1 'polypeptide(L)'
;RRPAVEALRGGALAERLEVLSRCGLAEAAVLVTPARLLSGGQLARLALAEAFHAARRRGGVVLADEFASCLDALTARVLCRQVRRLVTRWRIALVLATPRAELLRWLRPDRVIVKPLGEPARTLSGAPGATRPARWPVCRGRIADYDALGQFHYLAGRPAAHKRVYVVRPPCRWRRWGGPEIAAVLVVSPPLGCVHGRNVATGGRYATACRRDDLARLNADFECISRVVVHPIFRGLGLAVRLVRHAVAHARTDYVEALAAMGEVHPFFELAGMTRFGRYAGRAGGYHYYLAARPQSRRHA
;
A
#
# COMPACT_ATOMS: atom_id res chain seq x y z
N ARG A 1 -38.93 4.50 6.63
CA ARG A 1 -40.25 5.06 6.28
C ARG A 1 -40.42 6.53 6.72
N ARG A 2 -39.47 7.12 7.46
CA ARG A 2 -39.56 8.51 7.96
C ARG A 2 -38.72 9.48 7.11
N PRO A 3 -39.18 10.73 6.91
CA PRO A 3 -38.37 11.83 6.39
C PRO A 3 -37.08 12.05 7.19
N ALA A 4 -36.05 12.62 6.56
CA ALA A 4 -34.77 12.90 7.23
C ALA A 4 -34.93 13.75 8.50
N VAL A 5 -35.83 14.75 8.48
CA VAL A 5 -36.08 15.61 9.65
C VAL A 5 -36.69 14.86 10.85
N GLU A 6 -37.42 13.77 10.60
CA GLU A 6 -38.03 12.94 11.63
C GLU A 6 -37.13 11.80 12.11
N ALA A 7 -35.98 11.61 11.46
CA ALA A 7 -35.00 10.60 11.84
C ALA A 7 -34.32 10.97 13.17
N LEU A 8 -34.10 12.28 13.40
CA LEU A 8 -33.63 12.83 14.69
C LEU A 8 -34.76 12.74 15.73
N ARG A 9 -34.63 11.83 16.70
CA ARG A 9 -35.66 11.61 17.73
C ARG A 9 -35.61 12.66 18.85
N GLY A 10 -36.77 13.21 19.20
CA GLY A 10 -36.94 14.20 20.27
C GLY A 10 -36.45 15.60 19.91
N GLY A 11 -36.60 16.54 20.84
CA GLY A 11 -36.23 17.96 20.64
C GLY A 11 -37.23 18.75 19.80
N ALA A 12 -37.07 20.08 19.80
CA ALA A 12 -37.90 20.98 18.99
C ALA A 12 -37.51 20.87 17.50
N LEU A 13 -38.44 21.19 16.59
CA LEU A 13 -38.16 21.16 15.15
C LEU A 13 -36.96 22.04 14.77
N ALA A 14 -36.87 23.25 15.33
CA ALA A 14 -35.76 24.17 15.10
C ALA A 14 -34.40 23.57 15.50
N GLU A 15 -34.35 22.79 16.59
CA GLU A 15 -33.14 22.09 17.03
C GLU A 15 -32.73 21.02 16.00
N ARG A 16 -33.68 20.21 15.53
CA ARG A 16 -33.42 19.18 14.50
C ARG A 16 -32.92 19.79 13.21
N LEU A 17 -33.53 20.89 12.76
CA LEU A 17 -33.13 21.63 11.57
C LEU A 17 -31.74 22.25 11.72
N GLU A 18 -31.40 22.80 12.89
CA GLU A 18 -30.06 23.31 13.18
C GLU A 18 -29.00 22.21 13.00
N VAL A 19 -29.20 21.04 13.63
CA VAL A 19 -28.24 19.92 13.58
C VAL A 19 -28.07 19.40 12.14
N LEU A 20 -29.18 19.22 11.41
CA LEU A 20 -29.18 18.76 10.02
C LEU A 20 -28.44 19.75 9.10
N SER A 21 -28.74 21.04 9.23
CA SER A 21 -28.06 22.10 8.48
C SER A 21 -26.55 22.11 8.73
N ARG A 22 -26.13 21.93 9.99
CA ARG A 22 -24.70 21.88 10.37
C ARG A 22 -23.99 20.64 9.82
N CYS A 23 -24.71 19.55 9.59
CA CYS A 23 -24.20 18.36 8.93
C CYS A 23 -24.29 18.45 7.39
N GLY A 24 -24.69 19.60 6.84
CA GLY A 24 -24.78 19.83 5.40
C GLY A 24 -26.03 19.22 4.76
N LEU A 25 -27.13 19.13 5.52
CA LEU A 25 -28.46 18.69 5.07
C LEU A 25 -29.48 19.82 5.31
N ALA A 26 -29.27 20.96 4.64
CA ALA A 26 -30.13 22.14 4.77
C ALA A 26 -31.19 22.25 3.67
N GLU A 27 -31.09 21.45 2.62
CA GLU A 27 -32.00 21.50 1.47
C GLU A 27 -33.39 20.99 1.85
N ALA A 28 -34.44 21.78 1.57
CA ALA A 28 -35.82 21.43 1.89
C ALA A 28 -36.24 20.05 1.34
N ALA A 29 -35.83 19.75 0.09
CA ALA A 29 -36.08 18.45 -0.52
C ALA A 29 -35.49 17.30 0.29
N VAL A 30 -34.25 17.44 0.78
CA VAL A 30 -33.58 16.41 1.59
C VAL A 30 -34.28 16.21 2.93
N LEU A 31 -34.75 17.29 3.56
CA LEU A 31 -35.42 17.23 4.87
C LEU A 31 -36.72 16.40 4.84
N VAL A 32 -37.49 16.51 3.76
CA VAL A 32 -38.76 15.78 3.57
C VAL A 32 -38.59 14.42 2.90
N THR A 33 -37.43 14.18 2.28
CA THR A 33 -37.13 12.92 1.59
C THR A 33 -37.02 11.77 2.61
N PRO A 34 -37.69 10.63 2.39
CA PRO A 34 -37.49 9.44 3.21
C PRO A 34 -36.03 8.98 3.19
N ALA A 35 -35.47 8.65 4.37
CA ALA A 35 -34.04 8.32 4.50
C ALA A 35 -33.54 7.26 3.49
N ARG A 36 -34.35 6.25 3.17
CA ARG A 36 -34.01 5.19 2.20
C ARG A 36 -33.78 5.68 0.76
N LEU A 37 -34.23 6.88 0.42
CA LEU A 37 -34.10 7.49 -0.91
C LEU A 37 -32.94 8.50 -0.96
N LEU A 38 -32.24 8.70 0.16
CA LEU A 38 -31.07 9.57 0.21
C LEU A 38 -29.86 8.88 -0.43
N SER A 39 -29.00 9.66 -1.07
CA SER A 39 -27.70 9.19 -1.55
C SER A 39 -26.80 8.73 -0.39
N GLY A 40 -25.79 7.90 -0.67
CA GLY A 40 -24.85 7.42 0.35
C GLY A 40 -24.19 8.54 1.17
N GLY A 41 -23.85 9.66 0.52
CA GLY A 41 -23.30 10.83 1.19
C GLY A 41 -24.32 11.61 2.04
N GLN A 42 -25.60 11.64 1.63
CA GLN A 42 -26.66 12.24 2.45
C GLN A 42 -26.99 11.35 3.65
N LEU A 43 -27.04 10.03 3.48
CA LEU A 43 -27.21 9.05 4.56
C LEU A 43 -26.10 9.16 5.61
N ALA A 44 -24.83 9.22 5.20
CA ALA A 44 -23.71 9.37 6.13
C ALA A 44 -23.80 10.67 6.94
N ARG A 45 -24.20 11.79 6.31
CA ARG A 45 -24.44 13.07 7.00
C ARG A 45 -25.65 13.01 7.94
N LEU A 46 -26.70 12.26 7.58
CA LEU A 46 -27.87 12.08 8.42
C LEU A 46 -27.53 11.26 9.68
N ALA A 47 -26.78 10.17 9.52
CA ALA A 47 -26.30 9.36 10.65
C ALA A 47 -25.43 10.19 11.61
N LEU A 48 -24.56 11.05 11.05
CA LEU A 48 -23.76 11.98 11.85
C LEU A 48 -24.64 13.00 12.58
N ALA A 49 -25.66 13.54 11.92
CA ALA A 49 -26.61 14.47 12.52
C ALA A 49 -27.40 13.81 13.67
N GLU A 50 -27.86 12.58 13.50
CA GLU A 50 -28.52 11.81 14.56
C GLU A 50 -27.61 11.63 15.78
N ALA A 51 -26.34 11.27 15.55
CA ALA A 51 -25.37 11.09 16.64
C ALA A 51 -25.11 12.39 17.41
N PHE A 52 -24.92 13.51 16.70
CA PHE A 52 -24.75 14.82 17.34
C PHE A 52 -26.00 15.30 18.07
N HIS A 53 -27.18 15.04 17.53
CA HIS A 53 -28.45 15.38 18.17
C HIS A 53 -28.62 14.60 19.48
N ALA A 54 -28.36 13.29 19.45
CA ALA A 54 -28.40 12.45 20.63
C ALA A 54 -27.38 12.89 21.69
N ALA A 55 -26.13 13.16 21.30
CA ALA A 55 -25.08 13.60 22.20
C ALA A 55 -25.34 14.99 22.80
N ARG A 56 -25.90 15.92 22.03
CA ARG A 56 -26.32 17.24 22.54
C ARG A 56 -27.36 17.12 23.66
N ARG A 57 -28.29 16.17 23.52
CA ARG A 57 -29.41 16.01 24.46
C ARG A 57 -29.07 15.18 25.70
N ARG A 58 -28.26 14.14 25.54
CA ARG A 58 -27.99 13.15 26.59
C ARG A 58 -26.59 13.30 27.19
N GLY A 59 -25.76 14.16 26.62
CA GLY A 59 -24.32 14.11 26.83
C GLY A 59 -23.71 12.85 26.19
N GLY A 60 -22.38 12.75 26.26
CA GLY A 60 -21.64 11.57 25.84
C GLY A 60 -20.64 11.82 24.71
N VAL A 61 -20.12 10.71 24.19
CA VAL A 61 -19.10 10.68 23.14
C VAL A 61 -19.76 10.31 21.83
N VAL A 62 -19.46 11.07 20.77
CA VAL A 62 -19.82 10.70 19.40
C VAL A 62 -18.68 9.85 18.82
N LEU A 63 -19.02 8.66 18.33
CA LEU A 63 -18.12 7.79 17.58
C LEU A 63 -18.51 7.83 16.10
N ALA A 64 -17.57 8.17 15.23
CA ALA A 64 -17.78 8.20 13.79
C ALA A 64 -16.76 7.29 13.10
N ASP A 65 -17.20 6.10 12.70
CA ASP A 65 -16.40 5.20 11.87
C ASP A 65 -16.57 5.56 10.39
N GLU A 66 -15.52 5.33 9.60
CA GLU A 66 -15.43 5.67 8.17
C GLU A 66 -15.84 7.11 7.82
N PHE A 67 -15.51 8.07 8.69
CA PHE A 67 -15.96 9.44 8.53
C PHE A 67 -15.54 10.04 7.19
N ALA A 68 -16.54 10.56 6.47
CA ALA A 68 -16.43 11.18 5.16
C ALA A 68 -15.78 10.29 4.08
N SER A 69 -15.80 8.96 4.24
CA SER A 69 -15.31 8.01 3.22
C SER A 69 -16.10 8.12 1.92
N CYS A 70 -17.42 8.29 2.01
CA CYS A 70 -18.35 8.35 0.87
C CYS A 70 -18.62 9.76 0.32
N LEU A 71 -17.93 10.79 0.82
CA LEU A 71 -18.16 12.19 0.43
C LEU A 71 -17.13 12.66 -0.59
N ASP A 72 -17.53 13.54 -1.51
CA ASP A 72 -16.58 14.23 -2.38
C ASP A 72 -15.62 15.11 -1.57
N ALA A 73 -14.50 15.48 -2.21
CA ALA A 73 -13.43 16.20 -1.54
C ALA A 73 -13.81 17.60 -1.05
N LEU A 74 -14.77 18.30 -1.65
CA LEU A 74 -15.18 19.64 -1.19
C LEU A 74 -16.18 19.53 -0.05
N THR A 75 -17.20 18.69 -0.19
CA THR A 75 -18.21 18.43 0.85
C THR A 75 -17.56 17.94 2.13
N ALA A 76 -16.61 17.00 2.04
CA ALA A 76 -15.89 16.50 3.22
C ALA A 76 -15.14 17.61 3.97
N ARG A 77 -14.52 18.57 3.25
CA ARG A 77 -13.80 19.70 3.87
C ARG A 77 -14.74 20.64 4.60
N VAL A 78 -15.88 20.96 3.99
CA VAL A 78 -16.90 21.82 4.59
C VAL A 78 -17.46 21.14 5.84
N LEU A 79 -17.80 19.84 5.75
CA LEU A 79 -18.29 19.06 6.88
C LEU A 79 -17.29 19.04 8.04
N CYS A 80 -15.99 18.84 7.77
CA CYS A 80 -14.95 18.89 8.82
C CYS A 80 -14.96 20.20 9.60
N ARG A 81 -15.09 21.35 8.90
CA ARG A 81 -15.13 22.66 9.56
C ARG A 81 -16.39 22.82 10.41
N GLN A 82 -17.54 22.35 9.92
CA GLN A 82 -18.78 22.41 10.68
C GLN A 82 -18.74 21.50 11.91
N VAL A 83 -18.26 20.27 11.75
CA VAL A 83 -18.08 19.30 12.85
C VAL A 83 -17.15 19.88 13.92
N ARG A 84 -16.01 20.48 13.54
CA ARG A 84 -15.11 21.13 14.52
C ARG A 84 -15.82 22.24 15.29
N ARG A 85 -16.61 23.08 14.60
CA ARG A 85 -17.41 24.14 15.25
C ARG A 85 -18.47 23.55 16.19
N LEU A 86 -19.17 22.50 15.78
CA LEU A 86 -20.19 21.81 16.59
C LEU A 86 -19.60 21.24 17.87
N VAL A 87 -18.54 20.44 17.75
CA VAL A 87 -17.82 19.83 18.87
C VAL A 87 -17.35 20.88 19.87
N THR A 88 -16.79 21.98 19.38
CA THR A 88 -16.30 23.07 20.25
C THR A 88 -17.45 23.80 20.93
N ARG A 89 -18.52 24.14 20.20
CA ARG A 89 -19.67 24.90 20.71
C ARG A 89 -20.48 24.11 21.72
N TRP A 90 -20.70 22.81 21.45
CA TRP A 90 -21.53 21.95 22.30
C TRP A 90 -20.72 21.14 23.31
N ARG A 91 -19.40 21.30 23.35
CA ARG A 91 -18.47 20.58 24.25
C ARG A 91 -18.66 19.06 24.19
N ILE A 92 -18.87 18.53 22.99
CA ILE A 92 -19.08 17.10 22.74
C ILE A 92 -17.73 16.44 22.47
N ALA A 93 -17.42 15.35 23.17
CA ALA A 93 -16.26 14.53 22.83
C ALA A 93 -16.53 13.77 21.52
N LEU A 94 -15.62 13.85 20.55
CA LEU A 94 -15.72 13.18 19.25
C LEU A 94 -14.50 12.28 19.03
N VAL A 95 -14.75 11.01 18.75
CA VAL A 95 -13.75 10.06 18.24
C VAL A 95 -14.13 9.70 16.81
N LEU A 96 -13.17 9.82 15.90
CA LEU A 96 -13.40 9.71 14.47
C LEU A 96 -12.32 8.83 13.84
N ALA A 97 -12.75 7.82 13.10
CA ALA A 97 -11.89 7.03 12.22
C ALA A 97 -12.12 7.46 10.77
N THR A 98 -11.04 7.74 10.04
CA THR A 98 -11.13 8.11 8.61
C THR A 98 -9.90 7.64 7.86
N PRO A 99 -10.04 7.12 6.63
CA PRO A 99 -8.89 6.81 5.77
C PRO A 99 -8.29 8.08 5.14
N ARG A 100 -8.90 9.26 5.35
CA ARG A 100 -8.62 10.50 4.62
C ARG A 100 -7.75 11.47 5.42
N ALA A 101 -6.46 11.19 5.50
CA ALA A 101 -5.49 12.01 6.24
C ALA A 101 -5.47 13.49 5.78
N GLU A 102 -5.85 13.78 4.54
CA GLU A 102 -5.94 15.14 4.00
C GLU A 102 -7.03 16.01 4.66
N LEU A 103 -7.97 15.41 5.37
CA LEU A 103 -9.05 16.11 6.08
C LEU A 103 -8.59 16.73 7.41
N LEU A 104 -7.48 16.23 7.98
CA LEU A 104 -7.01 16.63 9.31
C LEU A 104 -6.76 18.14 9.43
N ARG A 105 -6.30 18.79 8.35
CA ARG A 105 -6.11 20.25 8.31
C ARG A 105 -7.41 21.03 8.53
N TRP A 106 -8.55 20.47 8.15
CA TRP A 106 -9.87 21.11 8.30
C TRP A 106 -10.58 20.67 9.57
N LEU A 107 -10.40 19.40 9.95
CA LEU A 107 -10.96 18.84 11.18
C LEU A 107 -10.30 19.43 12.43
N ARG A 108 -9.00 19.76 12.35
CA ARG A 108 -8.16 20.28 13.45
C ARG A 108 -8.36 19.48 14.75
N PRO A 109 -8.12 18.15 14.72
CA PRO A 109 -8.29 17.32 15.90
C PRO A 109 -7.26 17.67 16.98
N ASP A 110 -7.65 17.52 18.24
CA ASP A 110 -6.78 17.78 19.38
C ASP A 110 -5.74 16.65 19.57
N ARG A 111 -6.07 15.43 19.12
CA ARG A 111 -5.17 14.27 19.07
C ARG A 111 -5.36 13.50 17.77
N VAL A 112 -4.28 12.96 17.23
CA VAL A 112 -4.30 12.10 16.03
C VAL A 112 -3.63 10.77 16.35
N ILE A 113 -4.34 9.68 16.11
CA ILE A 113 -3.84 8.31 16.24
C ILE A 113 -3.79 7.71 14.84
N VAL A 114 -2.66 7.10 14.47
CA VAL A 114 -2.50 6.36 13.22
C VAL A 114 -2.34 4.88 13.51
N LYS A 115 -2.96 4.03 12.69
CA LYS A 115 -2.87 2.57 12.75
C LYS A 115 -2.33 2.03 11.43
N PRO A 116 -1.01 1.78 11.32
CA PRO A 116 -0.44 1.15 10.14
C PRO A 116 -0.96 -0.28 9.95
N LEU A 117 -0.85 -0.78 8.71
CA LEU A 117 -1.12 -2.17 8.39
C LEU A 117 -0.08 -3.07 9.07
N GLY A 118 -0.52 -4.01 9.92
CA GLY A 118 0.37 -4.94 10.61
C GLY A 118 1.21 -4.36 11.76
N GLU A 119 1.11 -3.07 12.07
CA GLU A 119 1.82 -2.43 13.21
C GLU A 119 0.84 -1.92 14.27
N PRO A 120 1.23 -1.78 15.55
CA PRO A 120 0.39 -1.17 16.58
C PRO A 120 0.02 0.29 16.29
N ALA A 121 -1.06 0.78 16.90
CA ALA A 121 -1.46 2.19 16.82
C ALA A 121 -0.45 3.09 17.52
N ARG A 122 -0.24 4.30 17.00
CA ARG A 122 0.63 5.33 17.60
C ARG A 122 0.05 6.74 17.46
N THR A 123 0.32 7.59 18.43
CA THR A 123 -0.10 9.00 18.42
C THR A 123 0.89 9.84 17.61
N LEU A 124 0.39 10.76 16.77
CA LEU A 124 1.23 11.69 16.02
C LEU A 124 1.49 12.98 16.82
N SER A 125 2.75 13.42 16.81
CA SER A 125 3.18 14.71 17.39
C SER A 125 3.49 15.74 16.29
N GLY A 126 3.02 16.98 16.44
CA GLY A 126 3.40 18.14 15.60
C GLY A 126 2.46 18.47 14.40
N ALA A 127 2.58 19.70 13.88
CA ALA A 127 1.75 20.25 12.79
C ALA A 127 2.13 19.72 11.40
N PRO A 128 1.20 19.61 10.43
CA PRO A 128 1.48 19.12 9.07
C PRO A 128 2.48 20.03 8.33
N GLY A 129 3.69 19.52 8.11
CA GLY A 129 4.75 20.21 7.36
C GLY A 129 4.60 20.04 5.86
N ALA A 130 5.21 20.95 5.09
CA ALA A 130 5.14 20.99 3.64
C ALA A 130 5.69 19.71 2.98
N THR A 131 5.03 19.30 1.90
CA THR A 131 5.33 18.07 1.16
C THR A 131 6.32 18.33 0.02
N ARG A 132 7.46 17.64 0.03
CA ARG A 132 8.33 17.49 -1.16
C ARG A 132 7.75 16.46 -2.14
N PRO A 133 8.04 16.57 -3.45
CA PRO A 133 7.56 15.62 -4.46
C PRO A 133 7.99 14.18 -4.17
N ALA A 134 7.12 13.23 -4.52
CA ALA A 134 7.36 11.80 -4.31
C ALA A 134 8.49 11.30 -5.19
N ARG A 135 9.64 11.02 -4.60
CA ARG A 135 10.65 10.16 -5.21
C ARG A 135 10.54 8.77 -4.58
N TRP A 136 10.64 7.74 -5.41
CA TRP A 136 10.73 6.33 -4.99
C TRP A 136 12.17 5.86 -5.23
N PRO A 137 13.14 6.32 -4.41
CA PRO A 137 14.53 5.95 -4.61
C PRO A 137 14.71 4.44 -4.41
N VAL A 138 15.50 3.83 -5.29
CA VAL A 138 16.05 2.49 -5.07
C VAL A 138 17.38 2.68 -4.37
N CYS A 139 17.55 2.07 -3.20
CA CYS A 139 18.75 2.16 -2.39
C CYS A 139 19.30 0.75 -2.12
N ARG A 140 20.58 0.67 -1.76
CA ARG A 140 21.15 -0.55 -1.20
C ARG A 140 20.50 -0.84 0.16
N GLY A 141 20.07 -2.08 0.35
CA GLY A 141 19.47 -2.58 1.58
C GLY A 141 20.31 -3.66 2.25
N ARG A 142 19.75 -4.26 3.30
CA ARG A 142 20.27 -5.39 4.07
C ARG A 142 19.24 -6.50 4.12
N ILE A 143 19.64 -7.72 4.49
CA ILE A 143 18.68 -8.83 4.61
C ILE A 143 17.59 -8.55 5.65
N ALA A 144 17.88 -7.75 6.68
CA ALA A 144 16.88 -7.25 7.63
C ALA A 144 15.71 -6.49 6.97
N ASP A 145 15.95 -5.83 5.83
CA ASP A 145 14.89 -5.16 5.08
C ASP A 145 13.94 -6.16 4.40
N TYR A 146 14.47 -7.34 3.99
CA TYR A 146 13.63 -8.44 3.54
C TYR A 146 12.81 -8.99 4.70
N ASP A 147 13.40 -9.15 5.87
CA ASP A 147 12.71 -9.70 7.05
C ASP A 147 11.49 -8.88 7.45
N ALA A 148 11.59 -7.55 7.34
CA ALA A 148 10.48 -6.63 7.59
C ALA A 148 9.29 -6.81 6.62
N LEU A 149 9.53 -7.29 5.39
CA LEU A 149 8.50 -7.49 4.37
C LEU A 149 8.18 -8.96 4.07
N GLY A 150 8.97 -9.91 4.59
CA GLY A 150 8.89 -11.32 4.23
C GLY A 150 7.51 -11.94 4.45
N GLN A 151 6.76 -11.45 5.44
CA GLN A 151 5.36 -11.85 5.71
C GLN A 151 4.41 -11.63 4.51
N PHE A 152 4.76 -10.74 3.58
CA PHE A 152 3.96 -10.46 2.38
C PHE A 152 4.40 -11.25 1.15
N HIS A 153 5.39 -12.14 1.30
CA HIS A 153 5.88 -13.01 0.24
C HIS A 153 5.22 -14.38 0.33
N TYR A 154 4.87 -14.97 -0.82
CA TYR A 154 4.18 -16.27 -0.87
C TYR A 154 5.08 -17.46 -0.55
N LEU A 155 6.39 -17.36 -0.82
CA LEU A 155 7.35 -18.36 -0.34
C LEU A 155 7.75 -18.03 1.10
N ALA A 156 7.51 -18.99 2.00
CA ALA A 156 7.97 -18.93 3.37
C ALA A 156 9.51 -19.04 3.46
N GLY A 157 10.07 -18.45 4.51
CA GLY A 157 11.49 -18.56 4.85
C GLY A 157 12.42 -17.58 4.12
N ARG A 158 13.59 -17.37 4.72
CA ARG A 158 14.67 -16.55 4.14
C ARG A 158 15.37 -17.29 3.00
N PRO A 159 15.86 -16.58 1.97
CA PRO A 159 16.81 -17.16 1.03
C PRO A 159 18.03 -17.71 1.79
N ALA A 160 18.49 -18.92 1.44
CA ALA A 160 19.63 -19.57 2.09
C ALA A 160 20.93 -18.74 1.98
N ALA A 161 21.09 -18.00 0.89
CA ALA A 161 22.19 -17.07 0.68
C ALA A 161 21.70 -15.82 -0.07
N HIS A 162 22.39 -14.71 0.11
CA HIS A 162 22.18 -13.47 -0.63
C HIS A 162 23.50 -12.82 -0.99
N LYS A 163 23.58 -12.23 -2.19
CA LYS A 163 24.70 -11.41 -2.67
C LYS A 163 24.42 -9.93 -2.37
N ARG A 164 23.19 -9.46 -2.67
CA ARG A 164 22.78 -8.06 -2.54
C ARG A 164 21.29 -7.94 -2.23
N VAL A 165 20.93 -6.84 -1.58
CA VAL A 165 19.53 -6.45 -1.34
C VAL A 165 19.33 -5.02 -1.83
N TYR A 166 18.23 -4.79 -2.53
CA TYR A 166 17.78 -3.48 -2.95
C TYR A 166 16.42 -3.17 -2.34
N VAL A 167 16.22 -1.93 -1.91
CA VAL A 167 14.98 -1.49 -1.27
C VAL A 167 14.45 -0.24 -1.94
N VAL A 168 13.13 -0.13 -2.01
CA VAL A 168 12.44 1.12 -2.30
C VAL A 168 11.94 1.70 -0.99
N ARG A 169 12.37 2.93 -0.68
CA ARG A 169 11.84 3.68 0.48
C ARG A 169 10.71 4.61 0.01
N PRO A 170 9.55 4.64 0.70
CA PRO A 170 8.46 5.52 0.31
C PRO A 170 8.79 6.99 0.63
N PRO A 171 8.17 7.95 -0.09
CA PRO A 171 8.31 9.38 0.22
C PRO A 171 7.94 9.71 1.67
N CYS A 172 8.61 10.70 2.27
CA CYS A 172 8.45 11.05 3.70
C CYS A 172 6.99 11.27 4.14
N ARG A 173 6.13 11.79 3.24
CA ARG A 173 4.70 12.02 3.55
C ARG A 173 3.97 10.74 3.97
N TRP A 174 4.34 9.59 3.42
CA TRP A 174 3.65 8.33 3.70
C TRP A 174 3.99 7.86 5.11
N ARG A 175 5.27 7.93 5.50
CA ARG A 175 5.73 7.55 6.85
C ARG A 175 5.01 8.30 7.95
N ARG A 176 4.78 9.61 7.75
CA ARG A 176 4.06 10.45 8.71
C ARG A 176 2.66 9.91 9.02
N TRP A 177 1.96 9.41 8.01
CA TRP A 177 0.59 8.92 8.15
C TRP A 177 0.51 7.41 8.39
N GLY A 178 1.56 6.83 8.98
CA GLY A 178 1.60 5.40 9.26
C GLY A 178 1.95 4.53 8.06
N GLY A 179 2.49 5.10 6.98
CA GLY A 179 3.08 4.31 5.90
C GLY A 179 4.34 3.57 6.36
N PRO A 180 4.63 2.39 5.80
CA PRO A 180 5.72 1.55 6.24
C PRO A 180 7.08 2.18 5.88
N GLU A 181 8.12 1.71 6.57
CA GLU A 181 9.51 2.08 6.35
C GLU A 181 10.00 1.73 4.94
N ILE A 182 9.58 0.56 4.46
CA ILE A 182 10.05 -0.07 3.23
C ILE A 182 8.83 -0.32 2.36
N ALA A 183 8.88 0.17 1.12
CA ALA A 183 7.78 0.01 0.17
C ALA A 183 7.92 -1.29 -0.64
N ALA A 184 9.16 -1.64 -0.98
CA ALA A 184 9.48 -2.88 -1.67
C ALA A 184 10.93 -3.29 -1.42
N VAL A 185 11.22 -4.58 -1.56
CA VAL A 185 12.55 -5.17 -1.40
C VAL A 185 12.79 -6.21 -2.49
N LEU A 186 14.02 -6.27 -3.00
CA LEU A 186 14.49 -7.29 -3.93
C LEU A 186 15.77 -7.92 -3.36
N VAL A 187 15.84 -9.25 -3.36
CA VAL A 187 17.02 -10.01 -2.94
C VAL A 187 17.65 -10.66 -4.17
N VAL A 188 18.94 -10.41 -4.36
CA VAL A 188 19.80 -11.10 -5.32
C VAL A 188 20.59 -12.16 -4.57
N SER A 189 20.59 -13.39 -5.08
CA SER A 189 21.23 -14.57 -4.51
C SER A 189 22.18 -15.23 -5.52
N PRO A 190 23.05 -16.14 -5.07
CA PRO A 190 23.72 -17.08 -5.98
C PRO A 190 22.70 -17.88 -6.81
N PRO A 191 23.08 -18.34 -8.02
CA PRO A 191 22.21 -19.16 -8.85
C PRO A 191 21.91 -20.50 -8.19
N LEU A 192 20.75 -21.07 -8.54
CA LEU A 192 20.43 -22.43 -8.12
C LEU A 192 21.23 -23.42 -8.97
N GLY A 193 21.71 -24.52 -8.38
CA GLY A 193 22.57 -25.48 -9.09
C GLY A 193 21.88 -26.26 -10.21
N CYS A 194 20.59 -26.60 -10.04
CA CYS A 194 19.85 -27.45 -10.98
C CYS A 194 18.54 -26.76 -11.42
N VAL A 195 18.58 -26.05 -12.56
CA VAL A 195 17.42 -25.35 -13.13
C VAL A 195 17.24 -25.76 -14.59
N HIS A 196 16.19 -26.52 -14.88
CA HIS A 196 15.93 -27.01 -16.25
C HIS A 196 15.71 -25.87 -17.25
N GLY A 197 14.95 -24.83 -16.87
CA GLY A 197 14.72 -23.67 -17.74
C GLY A 197 16.00 -22.95 -18.17
N ARG A 198 17.01 -22.91 -17.29
CA ARG A 198 18.33 -22.36 -17.64
C ARG A 198 19.06 -23.21 -18.67
N ASN A 199 19.02 -24.53 -18.52
CA ASN A 199 19.68 -25.43 -19.46
C ASN A 199 19.10 -25.27 -20.86
N VAL A 200 17.78 -25.14 -20.98
CA VAL A 200 17.11 -24.81 -22.25
C VAL A 200 17.55 -23.45 -22.77
N ALA A 201 17.51 -22.42 -21.93
CA ALA A 201 17.88 -21.05 -22.31
C ALA A 201 19.36 -20.86 -22.73
N THR A 202 20.23 -21.79 -22.32
CA THR A 202 21.68 -21.71 -22.52
C THR A 202 22.24 -22.84 -23.36
N GLY A 203 21.39 -23.64 -24.01
CA GLY A 203 21.81 -24.77 -24.85
C GLY A 203 22.64 -25.83 -24.10
N GLY A 204 22.39 -26.03 -22.81
CA GLY A 204 23.07 -27.04 -22.00
C GLY A 204 24.48 -26.65 -21.51
N ARG A 205 24.92 -25.40 -21.70
CA ARG A 205 26.27 -24.91 -21.30
C ARG A 205 26.64 -25.18 -19.83
N TYR A 206 25.66 -25.29 -18.94
CA TYR A 206 25.85 -25.49 -17.50
C TYR A 206 25.31 -26.84 -17.00
N ALA A 207 25.20 -27.82 -17.89
CA ALA A 207 24.69 -29.16 -17.60
C ALA A 207 25.57 -30.23 -18.26
N THR A 208 26.87 -30.15 -17.98
CA THR A 208 27.88 -31.09 -18.48
C THR A 208 28.02 -32.31 -17.55
N ALA A 209 28.91 -33.24 -17.90
CA ALA A 209 29.21 -34.39 -17.03
C ALA A 209 29.92 -33.98 -15.72
N CYS A 210 30.60 -32.82 -15.69
CA CYS A 210 31.35 -32.35 -14.51
C CYS A 210 30.57 -31.30 -13.72
N ARG A 211 29.82 -31.77 -12.70
CA ARG A 211 28.99 -30.91 -11.84
C ARG A 211 29.79 -29.82 -11.11
N ARG A 212 31.05 -30.09 -10.75
CA ARG A 212 31.91 -29.12 -10.06
C ARG A 212 32.19 -27.92 -10.97
N ASP A 213 32.56 -28.18 -12.21
CA ASP A 213 32.88 -27.14 -13.19
C ASP A 213 31.63 -26.36 -13.60
N ASP A 214 30.48 -27.04 -13.71
CA ASP A 214 29.21 -26.39 -13.97
C ASP A 214 28.83 -25.39 -12.86
N LEU A 215 28.97 -25.79 -11.59
CA LEU A 215 28.70 -24.90 -10.46
C LEU A 215 29.68 -23.73 -10.40
N ALA A 216 30.96 -23.96 -10.72
CA ALA A 216 31.97 -22.90 -10.78
C ALA A 216 31.62 -21.87 -11.87
N ARG A 217 31.30 -22.32 -13.09
CA ARG A 217 30.85 -21.48 -14.20
C ARG A 217 29.56 -20.73 -13.85
N LEU A 218 28.57 -21.41 -13.28
CA LEU A 218 27.32 -20.78 -12.87
C LEU A 218 27.54 -19.65 -11.87
N ASN A 219 28.35 -19.89 -10.83
CA ASN A 219 28.60 -18.87 -9.82
C ASN A 219 29.31 -17.62 -10.37
N ALA A 220 30.13 -17.79 -11.43
CA ALA A 220 30.80 -16.70 -12.15
C ALA A 220 29.85 -15.95 -13.09
N ASP A 221 29.01 -16.68 -13.81
CA ASP A 221 28.22 -16.14 -14.94
C ASP A 221 26.82 -15.66 -14.52
N PHE A 222 26.30 -16.12 -13.38
CA PHE A 222 24.91 -15.88 -12.96
C PHE A 222 24.72 -15.23 -11.58
N GLU A 223 23.64 -14.45 -11.52
CA GLU A 223 22.99 -13.99 -10.30
C GLU A 223 21.48 -14.27 -10.39
N CYS A 224 20.84 -14.63 -9.28
CA CYS A 224 19.43 -14.99 -9.24
C CYS A 224 18.63 -13.97 -8.44
N ILE A 225 17.54 -13.45 -9.01
CA ILE A 225 16.53 -12.69 -8.26
C ILE A 225 15.69 -13.71 -7.50
N SER A 226 16.00 -13.89 -6.22
CA SER A 226 15.37 -14.92 -5.40
C SER A 226 14.10 -14.44 -4.69
N ARG A 227 13.98 -13.14 -4.43
CA ARG A 227 12.80 -12.54 -3.79
C ARG A 227 12.53 -11.17 -4.37
N VAL A 228 11.25 -10.88 -4.60
CA VAL A 228 10.73 -9.54 -4.86
C VAL A 228 9.46 -9.40 -4.02
N VAL A 229 9.46 -8.46 -3.08
CA VAL A 229 8.29 -8.21 -2.22
C VAL A 229 7.92 -6.75 -2.33
N VAL A 230 6.64 -6.48 -2.60
CA VAL A 230 6.05 -5.14 -2.55
C VAL A 230 5.02 -5.13 -1.44
N HIS A 231 5.13 -4.16 -0.53
CA HIS A 231 4.17 -3.97 0.55
C HIS A 231 2.74 -3.81 -0.03
N PRO A 232 1.70 -4.45 0.54
CA PRO A 232 0.36 -4.47 -0.04
C PRO A 232 -0.19 -3.10 -0.48
N ILE A 233 -0.04 -2.08 0.35
CA ILE A 233 -0.56 -0.72 0.07
C ILE A 233 0.12 0.00 -1.10
N PHE A 234 1.25 -0.52 -1.63
CA PHE A 234 2.00 0.07 -2.73
C PHE A 234 2.03 -0.81 -3.98
N ARG A 235 1.29 -1.92 -3.99
CA ARG A 235 1.14 -2.76 -5.18
C ARG A 235 0.45 -1.95 -6.29
N GLY A 236 0.80 -2.23 -7.54
CA GLY A 236 0.33 -1.46 -8.70
C GLY A 236 1.13 -0.19 -9.04
N LEU A 237 2.02 0.29 -8.16
CA LEU A 237 2.87 1.47 -8.43
C LEU A 237 4.12 1.17 -9.27
N GLY A 238 4.24 -0.02 -9.86
CA GLY A 238 5.41 -0.42 -10.67
C GLY A 238 6.72 -0.62 -9.88
N LEU A 239 6.68 -0.70 -8.55
CA LEU A 239 7.89 -0.82 -7.71
C LEU A 239 8.68 -2.11 -7.96
N ALA A 240 7.99 -3.22 -8.25
CA ALA A 240 8.64 -4.49 -8.61
C ALA A 240 9.44 -4.36 -9.90
N VAL A 241 8.82 -3.83 -10.96
CA VAL A 241 9.49 -3.56 -12.25
C VAL A 241 10.71 -2.66 -12.05
N ARG A 242 10.57 -1.59 -11.26
CA ARG A 242 11.67 -0.66 -10.95
C ARG A 242 12.84 -1.36 -10.25
N LEU A 243 12.56 -2.22 -9.27
CA LEU A 243 13.58 -2.99 -8.57
C LEU A 243 14.28 -3.99 -9.50
N VAL A 244 13.54 -4.72 -10.32
CA VAL A 244 14.12 -5.69 -11.26
C VAL A 244 15.00 -4.99 -12.30
N ARG A 245 14.52 -3.90 -12.91
CA ARG A 245 15.33 -3.09 -13.83
C ARG A 245 16.62 -2.60 -13.18
N HIS A 246 16.53 -2.11 -11.95
CA HIS A 246 17.71 -1.69 -11.19
C HIS A 246 18.66 -2.86 -10.94
N ALA A 247 18.15 -4.03 -10.53
CA ALA A 247 18.95 -5.22 -10.27
C ALA A 247 19.68 -5.73 -11.53
N VAL A 248 18.99 -5.77 -12.68
CA VAL A 248 19.56 -6.16 -13.98
C VAL A 248 20.63 -5.16 -14.43
N ALA A 249 20.35 -3.85 -14.34
CA ALA A 249 21.31 -2.81 -14.74
C ALA A 249 22.57 -2.78 -13.87
N HIS A 250 22.48 -3.21 -12.61
CA HIS A 250 23.59 -3.24 -11.64
C HIS A 250 24.08 -4.67 -11.35
N ALA A 251 23.79 -5.63 -12.22
CA ALA A 251 24.27 -7.00 -12.10
C ALA A 251 25.78 -7.05 -12.27
N ARG A 252 26.45 -7.91 -11.50
CA ARG A 252 27.92 -8.10 -11.57
C ARG A 252 28.32 -9.26 -12.47
N THR A 253 27.33 -9.97 -12.99
CA THR A 253 27.47 -11.16 -13.83
C THR A 253 26.82 -10.91 -15.19
N ASP A 254 27.14 -11.77 -16.16
CA ASP A 254 26.65 -11.61 -17.54
C ASP A 254 25.15 -11.94 -17.63
N TYR A 255 24.67 -12.82 -16.73
CA TYR A 255 23.29 -13.24 -16.68
C TYR A 255 22.63 -12.96 -15.33
N VAL A 256 21.36 -12.54 -15.39
CA VAL A 256 20.45 -12.47 -14.25
C VAL A 256 19.28 -13.40 -14.52
N GLU A 257 19.09 -14.41 -13.67
CA GLU A 257 17.95 -15.33 -13.74
C GLU A 257 16.88 -15.01 -12.68
N ALA A 258 15.65 -15.41 -12.94
CA ALA A 258 14.59 -15.43 -11.94
C ALA A 258 13.65 -16.62 -12.18
N LEU A 259 13.16 -17.21 -11.08
CA LEU A 259 12.16 -18.27 -11.10
C LEU A 259 10.91 -17.77 -10.38
N ALA A 260 9.75 -17.85 -11.04
CA ALA A 260 8.49 -17.35 -10.46
C ALA A 260 7.36 -18.37 -10.59
N ALA A 261 6.72 -18.72 -9.47
CA ALA A 261 5.51 -19.56 -9.48
C ALA A 261 4.30 -18.84 -10.10
N MET A 262 4.25 -17.51 -9.99
CA MET A 262 3.13 -16.67 -10.44
C MET A 262 3.43 -15.87 -11.72
N GLY A 263 4.37 -16.34 -12.54
CA GLY A 263 4.83 -15.64 -13.74
C GLY A 263 3.72 -15.37 -14.78
N GLU A 264 2.72 -16.26 -14.89
CA GLU A 264 1.54 -16.07 -15.74
C GLU A 264 0.61 -14.94 -15.29
N VAL A 265 0.55 -14.66 -13.98
CA VAL A 265 -0.40 -13.69 -13.41
C VAL A 265 0.24 -12.31 -13.28
N HIS A 266 1.57 -12.24 -13.10
CA HIS A 266 2.29 -11.01 -12.83
C HIS A 266 3.52 -10.86 -13.73
N PRO A 267 3.40 -10.24 -14.92
CA PRO A 267 4.45 -10.17 -15.95
C PRO A 267 5.54 -9.13 -15.63
N PHE A 268 5.82 -8.85 -14.36
CA PHE A 268 6.71 -7.74 -13.97
C PHE A 268 8.18 -8.00 -14.34
N PHE A 269 8.60 -9.26 -14.51
CA PHE A 269 9.93 -9.61 -15.03
C PHE A 269 10.05 -9.26 -16.52
N GLU A 270 9.05 -9.58 -17.34
CA GLU A 270 8.99 -9.20 -18.76
C GLU A 270 8.93 -7.69 -18.94
N LEU A 271 8.07 -7.01 -18.17
CA LEU A 271 8.01 -5.54 -18.14
C LEU A 271 9.33 -4.89 -17.70
N ALA A 272 10.14 -5.60 -16.93
CA ALA A 272 11.47 -5.17 -16.53
C ALA A 272 12.56 -5.46 -17.58
N GLY A 273 12.22 -6.10 -18.69
CA GLY A 273 13.13 -6.42 -19.80
C GLY A 273 13.78 -7.80 -19.71
N MET A 274 13.29 -8.70 -18.86
CA MET A 274 13.74 -10.10 -18.85
C MET A 274 12.96 -10.92 -19.88
N THR A 275 13.61 -11.90 -20.50
CA THR A 275 12.97 -12.83 -21.44
C THR A 275 12.42 -14.04 -20.69
N ARG A 276 11.15 -14.38 -20.92
CA ARG A 276 10.51 -15.61 -20.42
C ARG A 276 10.79 -16.77 -21.38
N PHE A 277 11.29 -17.89 -20.87
CA PHE A 277 11.61 -19.07 -21.70
C PHE A 277 10.56 -20.18 -21.64
N GLY A 278 9.66 -20.15 -20.65
CA GLY A 278 8.59 -21.14 -20.55
C GLY A 278 8.16 -21.42 -19.12
N ARG A 279 7.34 -22.47 -18.97
CA ARG A 279 6.92 -23.05 -17.69
C ARG A 279 7.55 -24.42 -17.56
N TYR A 280 8.07 -24.73 -16.37
CA TYR A 280 8.79 -25.95 -16.07
C TYR A 280 8.31 -26.57 -14.76
N ALA A 281 8.48 -27.88 -14.60
CA ALA A 281 8.17 -28.57 -13.35
C ALA A 281 9.26 -28.32 -12.29
N GLY A 282 8.85 -28.09 -11.04
CA GLY A 282 9.72 -27.88 -9.89
C GLY A 282 9.19 -28.57 -8.62
N ARG A 283 10.01 -28.58 -7.56
CA ARG A 283 9.70 -29.27 -6.30
C ARG A 283 8.45 -28.78 -5.58
N ALA A 284 8.07 -27.52 -5.79
CA ALA A 284 6.90 -26.88 -5.17
C ALA A 284 5.79 -26.59 -6.20
N GLY A 285 5.75 -27.37 -7.29
CA GLY A 285 4.88 -27.14 -8.44
C GLY A 285 5.60 -26.52 -9.63
N GLY A 286 4.84 -25.98 -10.58
CA GLY A 286 5.41 -25.34 -11.78
C GLY A 286 6.06 -23.98 -11.48
N TYR A 287 7.08 -23.62 -12.25
CA TYR A 287 7.68 -22.29 -12.24
C TYR A 287 7.91 -21.76 -13.66
N HIS A 288 7.92 -20.44 -13.79
CA HIS A 288 8.36 -19.73 -14.98
C HIS A 288 9.82 -19.33 -14.86
N TYR A 289 10.59 -19.56 -15.91
CA TYR A 289 11.99 -19.18 -15.97
C TYR A 289 12.17 -17.90 -16.77
N TYR A 290 12.91 -16.96 -16.20
CA TYR A 290 13.25 -15.68 -16.80
C TYR A 290 14.76 -15.48 -16.82
N LEU A 291 15.26 -14.88 -17.89
CA LEU A 291 16.67 -14.55 -18.06
C LEU A 291 16.83 -13.14 -18.65
N ALA A 292 17.75 -12.37 -18.09
CA ALA A 292 18.28 -11.18 -18.72
C ALA A 292 19.78 -11.38 -18.96
N ALA A 293 20.21 -11.18 -20.20
CA ALA A 293 21.61 -11.06 -20.54
C ALA A 293 22.00 -9.57 -20.52
N ARG A 294 23.13 -9.23 -19.90
CA ARG A 294 23.67 -7.88 -20.05
C ARG A 294 24.12 -7.68 -21.50
N PRO A 295 23.83 -6.52 -22.12
CA PRO A 295 24.52 -6.14 -23.35
C PRO A 295 26.03 -6.17 -23.07
N GLN A 296 26.79 -6.89 -23.89
CA GLN A 296 28.25 -6.91 -23.82
C GLN A 296 28.80 -5.50 -24.12
N SER A 297 28.78 -4.62 -23.12
CA SER A 297 29.41 -3.31 -23.18
C SER A 297 30.83 -3.48 -22.61
N ARG A 298 31.77 -3.67 -23.54
CA ARG A 298 33.23 -3.52 -23.42
C ARG A 298 33.82 -3.98 -22.07
N ARG A 299 34.18 -5.25 -21.97
CA ARG A 299 35.19 -5.75 -21.01
C ARG A 299 36.63 -5.37 -21.39
N HIS A 300 36.80 -4.44 -22.34
CA HIS A 300 38.10 -3.87 -22.72
C HIS A 300 38.00 -2.34 -22.70
N ALA A 301 38.45 -1.77 -21.59
CA ALA A 301 39.08 -0.46 -21.47
C ALA A 301 40.04 -0.55 -20.28
#